data_AF-A0AAN7DL22-F1
#
_entry.id   AF-A0AAN7DL22-F1
#
_cell.length_a   1.000
_cell.length_b   1.000
_cell.length_c   1.000
_cell.angle_alpha   90.00
_cell.angle_beta   90.00
_cell.angle_gamma   90.00
#
_symmetry.space_group_name_H-M   'P 1'
#
loop_
_entity.id
_entity.type
_entity.pdbx_description
1 polymer ?
#
loop_
_entity_poly.entity_id
_entity_poly.type
_entity_poly.pdbx_seq_one_letter_code
_entity_poly.pdbx_strand_id
1 'polypeptide(L)'
;MFKSILTFMMAALAMVVVADQIYIYGPPSNGIYHPKDIMDIRYHVRSVGMTKIWQTSATLIHESTNTTIASFPIASWNASAETNYAHTTWTIPAGLSTGNYIMTISGK
;
A
#
# COMPACT_ATOMS: atom_id res chain seq x y z
N MET A 1 -21.21 27.74 30.89
CA MET A 1 -19.79 27.69 30.43
C MET A 1 -19.15 26.30 30.55
N PHE A 2 -19.33 25.55 31.64
CA PHE A 2 -18.71 24.21 31.80
C PHE A 2 -19.10 23.16 30.74
N LYS A 3 -20.37 23.15 30.28
CA LYS A 3 -20.82 22.20 29.25
C LYS A 3 -20.11 22.41 27.90
N SER A 4 -19.86 23.65 27.50
CA SER A 4 -19.23 23.97 26.20
C SER A 4 -17.75 23.58 26.13
N ILE A 5 -17.02 23.66 27.24
CA ILE A 5 -15.59 23.26 27.31
C ILE A 5 -15.47 21.73 27.21
N LEU A 6 -16.35 21.00 27.88
CA LEU A 6 -16.36 19.53 27.82
C LEU A 6 -16.68 19.01 26.41
N THR A 7 -17.63 19.63 25.72
CA THR A 7 -17.96 19.29 24.32
C THR A 7 -16.80 19.60 23.38
N PHE A 8 -16.11 20.72 23.57
CA PHE A 8 -14.93 21.08 22.77
C PHE A 8 -13.75 20.12 23.00
N MET A 9 -13.50 19.72 24.24
CA MET A 9 -12.47 18.73 24.56
C MET A 9 -12.77 17.35 23.95
N MET A 10 -14.02 16.88 24.02
CA MET A 10 -14.40 15.62 23.38
C MET A 10 -14.29 15.68 21.84
N ALA A 11 -14.65 16.81 21.23
CA ALA A 11 -14.47 17.02 19.79
C ALA A 11 -12.99 17.07 19.38
N ALA A 12 -12.14 17.70 20.20
CA ALA A 12 -10.69 17.75 19.97
C ALA A 12 -10.02 16.38 20.11
N LEU A 13 -10.43 15.56 21.09
CA LEU A 13 -9.96 14.17 21.21
C LEU A 13 -10.41 13.28 20.04
N ALA A 14 -11.61 13.51 19.50
CA ALA A 14 -12.12 12.77 18.34
C ALA A 14 -11.39 13.10 17.03
N MET A 15 -10.69 14.25 16.95
CA MET A 15 -9.98 14.69 15.74
C MET A 15 -8.58 14.08 15.58
N VAL A 16 -8.09 13.26 16.52
CA VAL A 16 -6.80 12.57 16.40
C VAL A 16 -7.01 11.06 16.22
N VAL A 17 -7.81 10.68 15.22
CA VAL A 17 -7.84 9.29 14.76
C VAL A 17 -6.65 9.08 13.84
N VAL A 18 -5.60 8.47 14.38
CA VAL A 18 -4.49 7.96 13.57
C VAL A 18 -4.96 6.66 12.91
N ALA A 19 -4.60 6.45 11.65
CA ALA A 19 -4.78 5.18 10.93
C ALA A 19 -3.46 4.40 10.89
N ASP A 20 -3.56 3.08 10.76
CA ASP A 20 -2.41 2.25 10.47
C ASP A 20 -1.72 2.70 9.18
N GLN A 21 -0.40 2.50 9.11
CA GLN A 21 0.45 3.03 8.06
C GLN A 21 1.05 1.90 7.23
N ILE A 22 1.23 2.14 5.94
CA ILE A 22 1.94 1.24 5.04
C ILE A 22 3.23 1.93 4.64
N TYR A 23 4.39 1.31 4.88
CA TYR A 23 5.65 1.81 4.33
C TYR A 23 6.14 0.86 3.25
N ILE A 24 6.52 1.45 2.13
CA ILE A 24 6.89 0.75 0.91
C ILE A 24 8.41 0.81 0.80
N TYR A 25 9.04 -0.35 0.68
CA TYR A 25 10.49 -0.49 0.53
C TYR A 25 10.89 -0.80 -0.91
N GLY A 26 10.00 -1.38 -1.71
CA GLY A 26 10.26 -1.72 -3.10
C GLY A 26 8.98 -1.88 -3.93
N PRO A 27 9.03 -1.60 -5.25
CA PRO A 27 10.18 -1.06 -5.98
C PRO A 27 10.48 0.41 -5.64
N PRO A 28 11.69 0.91 -5.91
CA PRO A 28 12.02 2.33 -5.73
C PRO A 28 11.10 3.22 -6.57
N SER A 29 10.78 4.40 -6.04
CA SER A 29 10.09 5.44 -6.79
C SER A 29 10.89 5.78 -8.05
N ASN A 30 10.23 5.78 -9.21
CA ASN A 30 10.82 6.05 -10.53
C ASN A 30 11.88 5.02 -10.99
N GLY A 31 11.79 3.77 -10.53
CA GLY A 31 12.62 2.68 -11.06
C GLY A 31 12.38 2.45 -12.56
N ILE A 32 13.46 2.29 -13.31
CA ILE A 32 13.42 1.90 -14.73
C ILE A 32 13.70 0.41 -14.82
N TYR A 33 12.88 -0.30 -15.56
CA TYR A 33 12.99 -1.74 -15.73
C TYR A 33 12.83 -2.16 -17.18
N HIS A 34 13.48 -3.26 -17.53
CA HIS A 34 13.44 -3.90 -18.84
C HIS A 34 12.73 -5.26 -18.75
N PRO A 35 12.28 -5.82 -19.89
CA PRO A 35 11.89 -7.21 -19.98
C PRO A 35 12.91 -8.15 -19.32
N LYS A 36 12.39 -9.09 -18.51
CA LYS A 36 13.14 -10.09 -17.73
C LYS A 36 13.87 -9.56 -16.50
N ASP A 37 13.83 -8.26 -16.23
CA ASP A 37 14.31 -7.74 -14.95
C ASP A 37 13.45 -8.30 -13.80
N ILE A 38 14.08 -8.49 -12.65
CA ILE A 38 13.43 -8.92 -11.42
C ILE A 38 13.10 -7.68 -10.60
N MET A 39 11.81 -7.42 -10.44
CA MET A 39 11.28 -6.38 -9.58
C MET A 39 11.03 -6.94 -8.17
N ASP A 40 11.57 -6.26 -7.17
CA ASP A 40 11.40 -6.60 -5.76
C ASP A 40 10.28 -5.74 -5.15
N ILE A 41 9.24 -6.40 -4.63
CA ILE A 41 8.02 -5.78 -4.11
C ILE A 41 7.97 -6.03 -2.62
N ARG A 42 8.14 -4.98 -1.83
CA ARG A 42 8.26 -5.08 -0.37
C ARG A 42 7.57 -3.94 0.34
N TYR A 43 6.77 -4.27 1.34
CA TYR A 43 6.16 -3.28 2.22
C TYR A 43 5.88 -3.86 3.60
N HIS A 44 5.70 -2.99 4.59
CA HIS A 44 5.25 -3.36 5.92
C HIS A 44 4.05 -2.53 6.36
N VAL A 45 3.20 -3.13 7.19
CA VAL A 45 2.07 -2.46 7.82
C VAL A 45 2.41 -2.19 9.28
N ARG A 46 2.37 -0.93 9.68
CA ARG A 46 2.62 -0.52 11.06
C ARG A 46 1.30 -0.18 11.72
N SER A 47 1.02 -0.84 12.82
CA SER A 47 -0.14 -0.49 13.63
C SER A 47 0.17 0.74 14.49
N VAL A 48 -0.46 1.86 14.15
CA VAL A 48 -0.24 3.18 14.81
C VAL A 48 -1.56 3.75 15.29
N GLY A 49 -2.67 3.27 14.74
CA GLY A 49 -3.96 3.93 14.80
C GLY A 49 -5.04 3.20 15.58
N MET A 50 -6.15 3.91 15.77
CA MET A 50 -7.44 3.31 16.11
C MET A 50 -8.10 2.68 14.88
N THR A 51 -7.87 3.26 13.69
CA THR A 51 -8.33 2.69 12.43
C THR A 51 -7.31 1.66 11.95
N LYS A 52 -7.67 0.38 12.05
CA LYS A 52 -6.82 -0.76 11.67
C LYS A 52 -6.90 -1.06 10.18
N ILE A 53 -5.77 -1.44 9.61
CA ILE A 53 -5.72 -2.13 8.32
C ILE A 53 -5.72 -3.63 8.62
N TRP A 54 -6.71 -4.35 8.12
CA TRP A 54 -6.85 -5.79 8.31
C TRP A 54 -6.20 -6.57 7.19
N GLN A 55 -6.22 -6.02 5.97
CA GLN A 55 -5.69 -6.66 4.79
C GLN A 55 -5.11 -5.63 3.82
N THR A 56 -4.11 -6.04 3.05
CA THR A 56 -3.55 -5.24 1.95
C THR A 56 -3.45 -6.02 0.66
N SER A 57 -3.44 -5.30 -0.45
CA SER A 57 -3.18 -5.86 -1.78
C SER A 57 -2.40 -4.88 -2.64
N ALA A 58 -1.33 -5.35 -3.28
CA ALA A 58 -0.63 -4.59 -4.31
C ALA A 58 -1.22 -4.82 -5.70
N THR A 59 -1.32 -3.75 -6.49
CA THR A 59 -1.70 -3.79 -7.91
C THR A 59 -0.75 -2.94 -8.73
N LEU A 60 -0.59 -3.29 -10.01
CA LEU A 60 0.20 -2.53 -10.97
C LEU A 60 -0.71 -2.06 -12.11
N ILE A 61 -0.68 -0.77 -12.41
CA ILE A 61 -1.56 -0.12 -13.38
C ILE A 61 -0.69 0.59 -14.41
N HIS A 62 -0.98 0.39 -15.69
CA HIS A 62 -0.36 1.18 -16.77
C HIS A 62 -0.96 2.58 -16.79
N GLU A 63 -0.13 3.62 -16.63
CA GLU A 63 -0.59 4.99 -16.38
C GLU A 63 -1.46 5.55 -17.52
N SER A 64 -1.04 5.34 -18.77
CA SER A 64 -1.72 5.96 -19.93
C SER A 64 -3.03 5.27 -20.31
N THR A 65 -3.15 3.97 -20.08
CA THR A 65 -4.35 3.18 -20.44
C THR A 65 -5.21 2.82 -19.25
N ASN A 66 -4.79 3.20 -18.04
CA ASN A 66 -5.42 2.83 -16.77
C ASN A 66 -5.73 1.32 -16.65
N THR A 67 -4.89 0.48 -17.27
CA THR A 67 -5.12 -0.97 -17.35
C THR A 67 -4.36 -1.67 -16.24
N THR A 68 -5.05 -2.49 -15.45
CA THR A 68 -4.42 -3.33 -14.42
C THR A 68 -3.69 -4.50 -15.06
N ILE A 69 -2.44 -4.74 -14.63
CA ILE A 69 -1.62 -5.84 -15.12
C ILE A 69 -1.98 -7.13 -14.40
N ALA A 70 -2.73 -7.99 -15.09
CA ALA A 70 -3.22 -9.26 -14.53
C ALA A 70 -2.12 -10.26 -14.16
N SER A 71 -0.94 -10.16 -14.79
CA SER A 71 0.22 -11.01 -14.49
C SER A 71 1.06 -10.51 -13.32
N PHE A 72 0.70 -9.38 -12.70
CA PHE A 72 1.37 -8.87 -11.51
C PHE A 72 1.10 -9.79 -10.31
N PRO A 73 2.10 -10.14 -9.50
CA PRO A 73 1.93 -11.15 -8.46
C PRO A 73 1.11 -10.59 -7.31
N ILE A 74 0.47 -11.50 -6.59
CA ILE A 74 -0.26 -11.16 -5.37
C ILE A 74 0.78 -10.89 -4.28
N ALA A 75 0.99 -9.61 -3.96
CA ALA A 75 1.72 -9.17 -2.77
C ALA A 75 0.71 -8.65 -1.74
N SER A 76 0.25 -9.53 -0.85
CA SER A 76 -0.76 -9.22 0.17
C SER A 76 -0.25 -9.49 1.58
N TRP A 77 -0.82 -8.79 2.54
CA TRP A 77 -0.66 -9.03 3.97
C TRP A 77 -2.04 -9.11 4.62
N ASN A 78 -2.17 -9.86 5.70
CA ASN A 78 -3.37 -9.90 6.54
C ASN A 78 -3.00 -9.83 8.03
N ALA A 79 -3.89 -9.27 8.85
CA ALA A 79 -3.63 -9.08 10.28
C ALA A 79 -3.53 -10.37 11.11
N SER A 80 -3.97 -11.51 10.57
CA SER A 80 -3.76 -12.83 11.17
C SER A 80 -2.38 -13.42 10.89
N ALA A 81 -1.59 -12.80 10.01
CA ALA A 81 -0.26 -13.29 9.67
C ALA A 81 0.70 -13.07 10.85
N GLU A 82 1.65 -13.98 11.00
CA GLU A 82 2.68 -13.91 12.07
C GLU A 82 3.59 -12.68 11.94
N THR A 83 3.71 -12.13 10.72
CA THR A 83 4.52 -10.95 10.43
C THR A 83 3.67 -9.84 9.83
N ASN A 84 4.06 -8.59 10.05
CA ASN A 84 3.41 -7.40 9.52
C ASN A 84 3.99 -6.95 8.17
N TYR A 85 4.43 -7.90 7.35
CA TYR A 85 5.29 -7.68 6.20
C TYR A 85 4.82 -8.50 5.00
N ALA A 86 4.91 -7.91 3.81
CA ALA A 86 4.66 -8.59 2.55
C ALA A 86 5.86 -8.43 1.63
N HIS A 87 6.28 -9.54 1.03
CA HIS A 87 7.39 -9.60 0.10
C HIS A 87 7.12 -10.60 -1.00
N THR A 88 7.33 -10.15 -2.23
CA THR A 88 7.40 -11.02 -3.38
C THR A 88 8.34 -10.41 -4.42
N THR A 89 8.68 -11.20 -5.43
CA THR A 89 9.43 -10.75 -6.60
C THR A 89 8.61 -11.01 -7.85
N TRP A 90 8.76 -10.14 -8.84
CA TRP A 90 8.10 -10.27 -10.14
C TRP A 90 9.12 -10.17 -11.26
N THR A 91 9.13 -11.15 -12.16
CA THR A 91 9.91 -11.06 -13.40
C THR A 91 9.07 -10.36 -14.45
N ILE A 92 9.58 -9.25 -14.99
CA ILE A 92 8.85 -8.44 -15.96
C ILE A 92 8.68 -9.22 -17.28
N PRO A 93 7.44 -9.42 -17.77
CA PRO A 93 7.21 -10.18 -18.98
C PRO A 93 7.66 -9.40 -20.22
N ALA A 94 8.17 -10.11 -21.23
CA ALA A 94 8.65 -9.48 -22.47
C ALA A 94 7.54 -8.86 -23.35
N GLY A 95 6.27 -9.19 -23.10
CA GLY A 95 5.12 -8.65 -23.82
C GLY A 95 4.44 -7.47 -23.13
N LEU A 96 5.02 -6.93 -22.04
CA LEU A 96 4.48 -5.73 -21.40
C LEU A 96 4.69 -4.51 -22.32
N SER A 97 3.67 -3.66 -22.48
CA SER A 97 3.81 -2.41 -23.25
C SER A 97 4.86 -1.50 -22.63
N THR A 98 5.58 -0.74 -23.45
CA THR A 98 6.47 0.30 -22.94
C THR A 98 5.65 1.47 -22.39
N GLY A 99 5.99 1.96 -21.21
CA GLY A 99 5.32 3.10 -20.61
C GLY A 99 5.57 3.21 -19.10
N ASN A 100 4.87 4.14 -18.48
CA ASN A 100 4.90 4.33 -17.03
C ASN A 100 3.87 3.43 -16.36
N TYR A 101 4.24 2.96 -15.17
CA TYR A 101 3.39 2.12 -14.34
C TYR A 101 3.33 2.66 -12.92
N ILE A 102 2.15 2.59 -12.33
CA ILE A 102 1.92 2.96 -10.93
C ILE A 102 1.62 1.68 -10.16
N MET A 103 2.45 1.39 -9.15
CA MET A 103 2.14 0.35 -8.18
C MET A 103 1.38 0.99 -7.01
N THR A 104 0.21 0.43 -6.71
CA THR A 104 -0.63 0.89 -5.61
C THR A 104 -0.75 -0.22 -4.58
N ILE A 105 -0.59 0.11 -3.29
CA ILE A 105 -0.92 -0.80 -2.18
C ILE A 105 -2.14 -0.24 -1.48
N SER A 106 -3.23 -1.00 -1.52
CA SER A 106 -4.49 -0.63 -0.86
C SER A 106 -4.64 -1.40 0.44
N GLY A 107 -5.07 -0.71 1.51
CA GLY A 107 -5.46 -1.31 2.78
C GLY A 107 -6.98 -1.32 2.94
N LYS A 108 -7.51 -2.37 3.58
CA LYS A 108 -8.92 -2.52 3.96
C LYS A 108 -9.05 -2.85 5.44
#